data_AF-A0A847PBE7-F1
#
_entry.id   AF-A0A847PBE7-F1
#
_cell.length_a   1.000
_cell.length_b   1.000
_cell.length_c   1.000
_cell.angle_alpha   90.00
_cell.angle_beta   90.00
_cell.angle_gamma   90.00
#
_symmetry.space_group_name_H-M   'P 1'
#
loop_
_entity.id
_entity.type
_entity.pdbx_description
1 polymer ?
#
loop_
_entity_poly.entity_id
_entity_poly.type
_entity_poly.pdbx_seq_one_letter_code
_entity_poly.pdbx_strand_id
1 'polypeptide(L)' 'MICCIVHVILDCYCGSGTTCVAAKELNRQFIGIEIDKEYWKIANDRIKGIDANGQTSIFTFL' A
#
# COMPACT_ATOMS: atom_id res chain seq x y z
N MET A 1 12.43 -0.59 -20.91
CA MET A 1 12.01 0.52 -20.04
C MET A 1 12.98 0.58 -18.87
N ILE A 2 14.11 1.26 -19.06
CA ILE A 2 15.11 1.44 -17.99
C ILE A 2 14.81 2.78 -17.35
N CYS A 3 14.63 2.81 -16.04
CA CYS A 3 15.11 3.93 -15.26
C CYS A 3 15.51 3.43 -13.87
N CYS A 4 16.82 3.34 -13.68
CA CYS A 4 17.46 3.11 -12.39
C CYS A 4 17.40 4.42 -11.60
N ILE A 5 17.08 4.32 -10.31
CA ILE A 5 17.23 5.35 -9.26
C ILE A 5 15.96 6.20 -9.04
N VAL A 6 15.17 5.77 -8.03
CA VAL A 6 14.08 6.46 -7.29
C VAL A 6 12.97 7.14 -8.10
N HIS A 7 11.85 6.43 -8.28
CA HIS A 7 10.56 7.02 -8.67
C HIS A 7 9.51 6.75 -7.59
N VAL A 8 8.67 7.75 -7.33
CA VAL A 8 7.46 7.62 -6.50
C VAL A 8 6.31 7.15 -7.40
N ILE A 9 5.67 6.04 -7.03
CA ILE A 9 4.47 5.53 -7.72
C ILE A 9 3.26 6.32 -7.23
N LEU A 10 2.50 6.92 -8.15
CA LEU A 10 1.25 7.61 -7.83
C LEU A 10 0.06 6.79 -8.28
N ASP A 11 -0.89 6.58 -7.37
CA ASP A 11 -2.20 6.00 -7.64
C ASP A 11 -3.29 6.94 -7.11
N CYS A 12 -4.01 7.63 -8.00
CA CYS A 12 -5.02 8.62 -7.65
C CYS A 12 -6.38 8.01 -7.25
N TYR A 13 -6.58 6.72 -7.49
CA TYR A 13 -7.83 6.00 -7.22
C TYR A 13 -7.49 4.64 -6.61
N CYS A 14 -6.73 4.68 -5.51
CA CYS A 14 -6.06 3.48 -5.02
C CYS A 14 -7.03 2.43 -4.46
N GLY A 15 -8.29 2.80 -4.16
CA GLY A 15 -9.32 1.88 -3.71
C GLY A 15 -8.86 1.10 -2.49
N SER A 16 -8.82 -0.23 -2.60
CA SER A 16 -8.31 -1.10 -1.53
C SER A 16 -6.78 -1.10 -1.37
N GLY A 17 -6.03 -0.31 -2.14
CA GLY A 17 -4.60 -0.10 -1.99
C GLY A 17 -3.70 -1.18 -2.61
N THR A 18 -4.16 -1.95 -3.60
CA THR A 18 -3.36 -3.02 -4.24
C THR A 18 -2.04 -2.51 -4.82
N THR A 19 -2.05 -1.36 -5.52
CA THR A 19 -0.85 -0.72 -6.05
C THR A 19 0.13 -0.33 -4.94
N CYS A 20 -0.38 0.19 -3.82
CA CYS A 20 0.42 0.61 -2.68
C CYS A 20 1.06 -0.59 -1.96
N VAL A 21 0.33 -1.70 -1.82
CA VAL A 21 0.85 -2.95 -1.24
C VAL A 21 1.96 -3.51 -2.12
N ALA A 22 1.74 -3.62 -3.44
CA ALA A 22 2.77 -4.08 -4.37
C ALA A 22 4.01 -3.17 -4.37
N ALA A 23 3.80 -1.84 -4.32
CA ALA A 23 4.90 -0.89 -4.19
C ALA A 23 5.69 -1.08 -2.89
N LYS A 24 5.01 -1.31 -1.76
CA LYS A 24 5.66 -1.62 -0.48
C LYS A 24 6.48 -2.91 -0.56
N GLU A 25 5.92 -3.99 -1.09
CA GLU A 25 6.59 -5.30 -1.23
C GLU A 25 7.82 -5.22 -2.15
N LEU A 26 7.77 -4.38 -3.18
CA LEU A 26 8.88 -4.12 -4.09
C LEU A 26 9.86 -3.05 -3.56
N ASN A 27 9.71 -2.63 -2.30
CA ASN A 27 10.52 -1.59 -1.65
C ASN A 27 10.59 -0.28 -2.46
N ARG A 28 9.45 0.14 -3.03
CA ARG A 28 9.28 1.39 -3.79
C ARG A 28 8.55 2.43 -2.95
N GLN A 29 8.87 3.71 -3.20
CA GLN A 29 8.11 4.84 -2.66
C GLN A 29 6.79 4.99 -3.44
N PHE A 30 5.70 5.35 -2.76
CA PHE A 30 4.39 5.52 -3.38
C PHE A 30 3.51 6.57 -2.69
N ILE A 31 2.52 7.09 -3.41
CA ILE A 31 1.43 7.95 -2.94
C ILE A 31 0.13 7.32 -3.45
N GLY A 32 -0.74 6.91 -2.53
CA GLY A 32 -2.09 6.46 -2.84
C GLY A 32 -3.10 7.48 -2.36
N ILE A 33 -4.02 7.89 -3.23
CA ILE A 33 -5.13 8.80 -2.92
C ILE A 33 -6.42 8.01 -3.07
N GLU A 34 -7.29 8.13 -2.06
CA GLU A 34 -8.64 7.56 -2.07
C GLU A 34 -9.56 8.54 -1.33
N ILE A 35 -10.72 8.80 -1.91
CA ILE A 35 -11.71 9.73 -1.38
C ILE A 35 -12.68 9.03 -0.43
N ASP A 36 -12.98 7.75 -0.71
CA ASP A 36 -13.85 6.96 0.14
C ASP A 36 -13.10 6.52 1.41
N LYS A 37 -13.65 6.90 2.55
CA LYS A 37 -13.01 6.69 3.86
C LYS A 37 -12.92 5.21 4.23
N GLU A 38 -13.85 4.38 3.78
CA GLU A 38 -13.84 2.94 4.05
C GLU A 38 -12.74 2.27 3.24
N TYR A 39 -12.65 2.57 1.94
CA TYR A 39 -11.57 2.05 1.09
C TYR A 39 -10.19 2.56 1.52
N TRP A 40 -10.09 3.85 1.90
CA TRP A 40 -8.86 4.40 2.47
C TRP A 40 -8.40 3.65 3.71
N LYS A 41 -9.34 3.30 4.62
CA LYS A 41 -9.02 2.53 5.83
C LYS A 41 -8.53 1.12 5.47
N ILE A 42 -9.23 0.44 4.57
CA ILE A 42 -8.85 -0.90 4.08
C ILE A 42 -7.45 -0.86 3.46
N ALA A 43 -7.17 0.12 2.59
CA ALA A 43 -5.86 0.30 1.98
C ALA A 43 -4.76 0.52 3.03
N ASN A 44 -4.99 1.40 3.99
CA ASN A 44 -4.04 1.71 5.06
C ASN A 44 -3.78 0.50 5.97
N ASP A 45 -4.82 -0.27 6.33
CA ASP A 45 -4.70 -1.49 7.12
C ASP A 45 -3.88 -2.56 6.38
N ARG A 46 -4.15 -2.76 5.08
CA ARG A 46 -3.36 -3.66 4.23
C ARG A 46 -1.90 -3.24 4.09
N ILE A 47 -1.64 -1.94 3.91
CA ILE A 47 -0.27 -1.40 3.87
C ILE A 47 0.43 -1.64 5.21
N LYS A 48 -0.28 -1.65 6.34
CA LYS A 48 0.25 -2.00 7.67
C LYS A 48 0.32 -3.50 7.94
N GLY A 49 -0.11 -4.35 7.01
CA GLY A 49 -0.12 -5.81 7.19
C GLY A 49 -1.21 -6.30 8.16
N ILE A 50 -2.28 -5.53 8.32
CA ILE A 50 -3.46 -5.90 9.10
C ILE A 50 -4.46 -6.57 8.15
N ASP A 51 -4.89 -7.79 8.49
CA ASP A 51 -5.90 -8.51 7.71
C ASP A 51 -7.33 -8.03 8.02
N ALA A 52 -8.33 -8.60 7.32
CA ALA A 52 -9.73 -8.25 7.53
C ALA A 52 -10.26 -8.60 8.95
N ASN A 53 -9.56 -9.46 9.68
CA ASN A 53 -9.89 -9.86 11.05
C ASN A 53 -9.14 -9.03 12.09
N GLY A 54 -8.34 -8.04 11.67
CA GLY A 54 -7.51 -7.22 12.55
C GLY A 54 -6.22 -7.89 13.03
N GLN A 55 -5.83 -9.02 12.43
CA GLN A 55 -4.62 -9.75 12.78
C GLN A 55 -3.42 -9.19 12.02
N THR A 56 -2.30 -9.00 12.71
CA THR A 56 -1.00 -8.69 12.10
C THR A 56 -0.15 -9.94 12.03
N SER A 57 0.54 -10.16 10.91
CA SER A 57 1.50 -11.26 10.80
C SER A 57 2.68 -11.05 11.75
N ILE A 58 3.24 -12.14 12.29
CA ILE A 58 4.43 -12.06 13.15
C ILE A 58 5.62 -11.44 12.42
N PHE A 59 5.61 -11.52 11.09
CA PHE A 59 6.62 -10.95 10.20
C PHE A 59 6.40 -9.47 9.88
N THR A 60 5.31 -8.85 10.34
CA THR A 60 5.04 -7.43 10.07
C THR A 60 6.03 -6.50 10.81
N PHE A 61 6.63 -6.96 11.91
CA PHE A 61 7.57 -6.21 12.75
C PHE A 61 9.03 -6.68 12.66
N LEU A 62 9.31 -7.67 11.81
CA LEU A 62 10.65 -8.20 11.52
C LEU A 62 11.14 -7.64 10.19
#